data_AF-K1TTR5-F1
#
_entry.id   AF-K1TTR5-F1
#
_cell.length_a   1.000
_cell.length_b   1.000
_cell.length_c   1.000
_cell.angle_alpha   90.00
_cell.angle_beta   90.00
_cell.angle_gamma   90.00
#
_symmetry.space_group_name_H-M   'P 1'
#
loop_
_entity.id
_entity.type
_entity.pdbx_description
1 polymer ?
#
loop_
_entity_poly.entity_id
_entity_poly.type
_entity_poly.pdbx_seq_one_letter_code
_entity_poly.pdbx_strand_id
1 'polypeptide(L)'
;CCAKRAIEKSSLSREEFLRYAWEWKEKYGGVILKQLRKLGASCDWDRTCFTMDDARTESVLRVFCDLYDKGKIYRGVRMVNWDPAAQTALSDEEVVFKESHGKLYYLRYKVEGSDRVIVVATTRPETILGDTALCVNPNDPRYQDLPADARVIVPLVGRSIPVIRDEYVDIEFGTGALKVTPAHDVNDYMLGEKYGLETIDIFNDNGTINDKVGMYVGEDRFDVRRKIEGDLAAAGLLEKTEEYTNNVGYSERTGVAIEPKLSMQWFLSMKELAEPATKAVMEDAIRFVPEKYKNTYRYWMENIKDWCISRQLWWGQRIPAWYLPKGGFVVAPTPEEALAKARAKAGDESLQLSDLRQDEDV
;
A
#
# COMPACT_ATOMS: atom_id res chain seq x y z
N CYS A 1 -14.01 15.80 -10.73
CA CYS A 1 -15.32 16.13 -11.33
C CYS A 1 -16.40 16.31 -10.24
N CYS A 2 -16.67 15.29 -9.42
CA CYS A 2 -17.73 15.27 -8.41
C CYS A 2 -17.63 16.39 -7.36
N ALA A 3 -16.43 16.67 -6.82
CA ALA A 3 -16.21 17.76 -5.85
C ALA A 3 -16.62 19.16 -6.36
N LYS A 4 -16.39 19.47 -7.66
CA LYS A 4 -16.81 20.75 -8.25
C LYS A 4 -18.32 20.84 -8.50
N ARG A 5 -19.01 19.70 -8.54
CA ARG A 5 -20.46 19.61 -8.72
C ARG A 5 -21.19 19.37 -7.38
N ALA A 6 -20.48 19.36 -6.25
CA ALA A 6 -21.00 18.98 -4.93
C ALA A 6 -21.73 17.63 -4.91
N ILE A 7 -21.32 16.69 -5.77
CA ILE A 7 -21.82 15.32 -5.80
C ILE A 7 -20.87 14.46 -4.98
N GLU A 8 -21.39 13.72 -4.01
CA GLU A 8 -20.61 12.72 -3.29
C GLU A 8 -20.30 11.53 -4.20
N LYS A 9 -19.05 11.04 -4.21
CA LYS A 9 -18.69 9.87 -5.03
C LYS A 9 -19.46 8.62 -4.59
N SER A 10 -19.73 8.49 -3.29
CA SER A 10 -20.47 7.39 -2.66
C SER A 10 -21.93 7.27 -3.12
N SER A 11 -22.53 8.34 -3.65
CA SER A 11 -23.92 8.32 -4.13
C SER A 11 -24.07 7.98 -5.61
N LEU A 12 -22.96 7.74 -6.32
CA LEU A 12 -22.96 7.42 -7.75
C LEU A 12 -22.70 5.94 -8.00
N SER A 13 -23.38 5.38 -9.00
CA SER A 13 -22.93 4.14 -9.62
C SER A 13 -21.64 4.37 -10.42
N ARG A 14 -20.87 3.29 -10.65
CA ARG A 14 -19.65 3.34 -11.47
C ARG A 14 -19.93 3.88 -12.88
N GLU A 15 -21.05 3.48 -13.48
CA GLU A 15 -21.46 3.94 -14.82
C GLU A 15 -21.72 5.45 -14.86
N GLU A 16 -22.45 5.97 -13.87
CA GLU A 16 -22.71 7.40 -13.77
C GLU A 16 -21.43 8.20 -13.54
N PHE A 17 -20.53 7.71 -12.68
CA PHE A 17 -19.24 8.33 -12.48
C PHE A 17 -18.41 8.36 -13.77
N LEU A 18 -18.33 7.23 -14.49
CA LEU A 18 -17.60 7.15 -15.75
C LEU A 18 -18.15 8.12 -16.79
N ARG A 19 -19.48 8.24 -16.91
CA ARG A 19 -20.13 9.23 -17.78
C ARG A 19 -19.67 10.65 -17.44
N TYR A 20 -19.69 11.02 -16.16
CA TYR A 20 -19.22 12.34 -15.72
C TYR A 20 -17.72 12.56 -15.89
N ALA A 21 -16.90 11.50 -15.77
CA ALA A 21 -15.48 11.57 -16.01
C ALA A 21 -15.16 11.79 -17.50
N TRP A 22 -15.89 11.13 -18.40
CA TRP A 22 -15.80 11.36 -19.85
C TRP A 22 -16.25 12.77 -20.25
N GLU A 23 -17.38 13.27 -19.74
CA GLU A 23 -17.80 14.67 -19.95
C GLU A 23 -16.71 15.66 -19.54
N TRP A 24 -16.09 15.41 -18.38
CA TRP A 24 -15.00 16.24 -17.87
C TRP A 24 -13.78 16.15 -18.78
N LYS A 25 -13.37 14.96 -19.19
CA LYS A 25 -12.27 14.74 -20.14
C LYS A 25 -12.51 15.51 -21.44
N GLU A 26 -13.69 15.44 -22.03
CA GLU A 26 -13.97 16.14 -23.29
C GLU A 26 -13.89 17.66 -23.13
N LYS A 27 -14.47 18.19 -22.04
CA LYS A 27 -14.41 19.63 -21.76
C LYS A 27 -12.98 20.13 -21.57
N TYR A 28 -12.20 19.48 -20.70
CA TYR A 28 -10.86 19.96 -20.33
C TYR A 28 -9.78 19.53 -21.32
N GLY A 29 -9.88 18.35 -21.92
CA GLY A 29 -9.01 17.91 -23.01
C GLY A 29 -9.09 18.83 -24.22
N GLY A 30 -10.29 19.26 -24.60
CA GLY A 30 -10.47 20.26 -25.65
C GLY A 30 -9.83 21.62 -25.33
N VAL A 31 -9.80 22.02 -24.04
CA VAL A 31 -9.14 23.25 -23.61
C VAL A 31 -7.61 23.14 -23.71
N ILE A 32 -7.03 22.02 -23.27
CA ILE A 32 -5.58 21.78 -23.34
C ILE A 32 -5.10 21.86 -24.80
N LEU A 33 -5.80 21.20 -25.73
CA LEU A 33 -5.44 21.24 -27.15
C LEU A 33 -5.55 22.66 -27.74
N LYS A 34 -6.58 23.42 -27.37
CA LYS A 34 -6.72 24.83 -27.79
C LYS A 34 -5.59 25.70 -27.26
N GLN A 35 -5.16 25.49 -26.02
CA GLN A 35 -4.04 26.20 -25.42
C GLN A 35 -2.73 25.90 -26.14
N LEU A 36 -2.44 24.62 -26.42
CA LEU A 36 -1.24 24.22 -27.17
C LEU A 36 -1.23 24.82 -28.59
N ARG A 37 -2.37 24.80 -29.29
CA ARG A 37 -2.51 25.48 -30.60
C ARG A 37 -2.27 26.98 -30.50
N LYS A 38 -2.80 27.64 -29.46
CA LYS A 38 -2.60 29.08 -29.23
C LYS A 38 -1.13 29.42 -28.93
N LEU A 39 -0.39 28.52 -28.30
CA LEU A 39 1.05 28.64 -28.09
C LEU A 39 1.87 28.41 -29.37
N GLY A 40 1.23 27.99 -30.47
CA GLY A 40 1.91 27.70 -31.73
C GLY A 40 2.59 26.33 -31.77
N ALA A 41 2.17 25.37 -30.93
CA ALA A 41 2.68 24.00 -30.99
C ALA A 41 2.36 23.37 -32.37
N SER A 42 3.37 22.95 -33.11
CA SER A 42 3.26 22.36 -34.45
C SER A 42 3.09 20.84 -34.43
N CYS A 43 2.26 20.32 -33.52
CA CYS A 43 1.99 18.89 -33.39
C CYS A 43 1.12 18.37 -34.54
N ASP A 44 1.25 17.07 -34.85
CA ASP A 44 0.31 16.37 -35.74
C ASP A 44 -1.00 16.11 -34.99
N TRP A 45 -1.97 16.98 -35.21
CA TRP A 45 -3.25 16.94 -34.52
C TRP A 45 -4.16 15.80 -34.98
N ASP A 46 -3.96 15.29 -36.18
CA ASP A 46 -4.78 14.19 -36.74
C ASP A 46 -4.45 12.86 -36.03
N ARG A 47 -3.26 12.77 -35.42
CA ARG A 47 -2.80 11.63 -34.61
C ARG A 47 -2.96 11.82 -33.11
N THR A 48 -3.82 12.75 -32.67
CA THR A 48 -4.06 12.98 -31.25
C THR A 48 -4.54 11.69 -30.56
N CYS A 49 -3.80 11.23 -29.55
CA CYS A 49 -4.15 10.07 -28.73
C CYS A 49 -4.98 10.46 -27.51
N PHE A 50 -5.71 9.49 -26.97
CA PHE A 50 -6.05 9.49 -25.55
C PHE A 50 -5.69 8.14 -24.92
N THR A 51 -5.18 8.15 -23.69
CA THR A 51 -4.66 6.95 -23.03
C THR A 51 -5.73 5.85 -22.88
N MET A 52 -7.01 6.21 -22.75
CA MET A 52 -8.13 5.28 -22.70
C MET A 52 -8.98 5.28 -23.98
N ASP A 53 -8.40 5.64 -25.14
CA ASP A 53 -9.05 5.33 -26.43
C ASP A 53 -8.96 3.82 -26.73
N ASP A 54 -9.77 3.34 -27.68
CA ASP A 54 -9.92 1.91 -27.94
C ASP A 54 -8.59 1.23 -28.30
N ALA A 55 -7.80 1.83 -29.18
CA ALA A 55 -6.53 1.26 -29.65
C ALA A 55 -5.48 1.17 -28.52
N ARG A 56 -5.41 2.20 -27.65
CA ARG A 56 -4.47 2.23 -26.52
C ARG A 56 -4.93 1.28 -25.42
N THR A 57 -6.24 1.21 -25.17
CA THR A 57 -6.84 0.26 -24.22
C THR A 57 -6.55 -1.17 -24.64
N GLU A 58 -6.80 -1.53 -25.90
CA GLU A 58 -6.48 -2.84 -26.45
C GLU A 58 -4.99 -3.19 -26.28
N SER A 59 -4.11 -2.23 -26.53
CA SER A 59 -2.66 -2.41 -26.35
C SER A 59 -2.29 -2.69 -24.88
N VAL A 60 -2.87 -1.95 -23.92
CA VAL A 60 -2.65 -2.17 -22.48
C VAL A 60 -3.13 -3.56 -22.06
N LEU A 61 -4.34 -3.95 -22.47
CA LEU A 61 -4.90 -5.27 -22.12
C LEU A 61 -4.04 -6.42 -22.68
N ARG A 62 -3.55 -6.29 -23.92
CA ARG A 62 -2.65 -7.27 -24.54
C ARG A 62 -1.32 -7.38 -23.82
N VAL A 63 -0.69 -6.24 -23.50
CA VAL A 63 0.58 -6.23 -22.76
C VAL A 63 0.41 -6.83 -21.37
N PHE A 64 -0.70 -6.55 -20.68
CA PHE A 64 -1.01 -7.19 -19.40
C PHE A 64 -1.09 -8.72 -19.55
N CYS A 65 -1.84 -9.22 -20.53
CA CYS A 65 -1.97 -10.66 -20.75
C CYS A 65 -0.63 -11.31 -21.11
N ASP A 66 0.16 -10.71 -22.01
CA ASP A 66 1.48 -11.21 -22.41
C ASP A 66 2.46 -11.27 -21.23
N LEU A 67 2.53 -10.21 -20.41
CA LEU A 67 3.39 -10.19 -19.24
C LEU A 67 2.92 -11.16 -18.15
N TYR A 68 1.61 -11.38 -18.02
CA TYR A 68 1.06 -12.41 -17.14
C TYR A 68 1.43 -13.83 -17.61
N ASP A 69 1.25 -14.12 -18.89
CA ASP A 69 1.58 -15.43 -19.48
C ASP A 69 3.10 -15.72 -19.39
N LYS A 70 3.94 -14.67 -19.39
CA LYS A 70 5.40 -14.76 -19.13
C LYS A 70 5.79 -14.86 -17.65
N GLY A 71 4.82 -14.88 -16.73
CA GLY A 71 5.05 -14.93 -15.28
C GLY A 71 5.66 -13.65 -14.70
N LYS A 72 5.61 -12.52 -15.44
CA LYS A 72 6.10 -11.22 -14.97
C LYS A 72 5.05 -10.47 -14.16
N ILE A 73 3.77 -10.65 -14.48
CA ILE A 73 2.67 -10.16 -13.66
C ILE A 73 2.18 -11.29 -12.76
N TYR A 74 2.05 -10.99 -11.48
CA TYR A 74 1.50 -11.93 -10.50
C TYR A 74 0.59 -11.20 -9.51
N ARG A 75 -0.21 -11.98 -8.78
CA ARG A 75 -1.09 -11.48 -7.72
C ARG A 75 -0.60 -11.99 -6.39
N GLY A 76 -0.45 -11.11 -5.40
CA GLY A 76 0.07 -11.48 -4.08
C GLY A 76 -0.33 -10.49 -3.00
N VAL A 77 -0.22 -10.92 -1.74
CA VAL A 77 -0.37 -10.05 -0.59
C VAL A 77 0.97 -9.38 -0.33
N ARG A 78 0.99 -8.05 -0.34
CA ARG A 78 2.15 -7.26 0.09
C ARG A 78 1.68 -6.06 0.88
N MET A 79 2.62 -5.48 1.64
CA MET A 79 2.43 -4.16 2.22
C MET A 79 2.41 -3.13 1.08
N VAL A 80 1.34 -2.36 0.98
CA VAL A 80 1.19 -1.30 -0.01
C VAL A 80 0.99 0.05 0.68
N ASN A 81 1.38 1.11 -0.02
CA ASN A 81 1.05 2.46 0.39
C ASN A 81 -0.44 2.69 0.11
N TRP A 82 -1.26 2.86 1.15
CA TRP A 82 -2.69 3.07 1.01
C TRP A 82 -3.03 4.54 1.22
N ASP A 83 -3.86 5.12 0.33
CA ASP A 83 -4.45 6.44 0.51
C ASP A 83 -5.82 6.29 1.17
N PRO A 84 -6.01 6.63 2.46
CA PRO A 84 -7.29 6.45 3.14
C PRO A 84 -8.39 7.38 2.64
N ALA A 85 -8.02 8.52 2.04
CA ALA A 85 -8.99 9.49 1.53
C ALA A 85 -9.50 9.08 0.13
N ALA A 86 -8.60 8.57 -0.72
CA ALA A 86 -8.97 8.05 -2.04
C ALA A 86 -9.39 6.57 -2.04
N GLN A 87 -9.10 5.84 -0.95
CA GLN A 87 -9.31 4.40 -0.77
C GLN A 87 -8.68 3.59 -1.91
N THR A 88 -7.39 3.78 -2.13
CA THR A 88 -6.65 3.08 -3.18
C THR A 88 -5.20 2.86 -2.78
N ALA A 89 -4.60 1.77 -3.29
CA ALA A 89 -3.16 1.59 -3.26
C ALA A 89 -2.46 2.67 -4.12
N LEU A 90 -1.25 3.03 -3.72
CA LEU A 90 -0.30 3.92 -4.38
C LEU A 90 1.01 3.18 -4.63
N SER A 91 1.67 3.49 -5.73
CA SER A 91 3.08 3.10 -5.94
C SER A 91 4.02 3.96 -5.09
N ASP A 92 5.25 3.50 -4.88
CA ASP A 92 6.27 4.26 -4.14
C ASP A 92 6.53 5.66 -4.74
N GLU A 93 6.39 5.80 -6.07
CA GLU A 93 6.56 7.09 -6.79
C GLU A 93 5.40 8.08 -6.57
N GLU A 94 4.24 7.59 -6.14
CA GLU A 94 3.06 8.43 -5.83
C GLU A 94 3.09 8.91 -4.36
N VAL A 95 4.16 8.61 -3.62
CA VAL A 95 4.35 8.98 -2.22
C VAL A 95 5.39 10.08 -2.09
N VAL A 96 4.97 11.21 -1.53
CA VAL A 96 5.85 12.36 -1.23
C VAL A 96 6.17 12.34 0.25
N PHE A 97 7.44 12.09 0.58
CA PHE A 97 7.92 12.18 1.96
C PHE A 97 8.11 13.64 2.39
N LYS A 98 7.56 13.99 3.55
CA LYS A 98 7.72 15.31 4.17
C LYS A 98 8.19 15.15 5.59
N GLU A 99 9.05 16.06 6.01
CA GLU A 99 9.43 16.18 7.42
C GLU A 99 8.19 16.55 8.24
N SER A 100 7.98 15.83 9.33
CA SER A 100 6.84 15.99 10.22
C SER A 100 7.34 16.02 11.67
N HIS A 101 6.97 17.08 12.40
CA HIS A 101 7.24 17.19 13.82
C HIS A 101 6.14 16.49 14.60
N GLY A 102 6.51 15.41 15.29
CA GLY A 102 5.61 14.59 16.09
C GLY A 102 6.16 14.33 17.48
N LYS A 103 5.65 13.27 18.10
CA LYS A 103 6.09 12.78 19.40
C LYS A 103 6.60 11.34 19.28
N LEU A 104 7.62 11.02 20.06
CA LEU A 104 8.02 9.65 20.38
C LEU A 104 7.44 9.29 21.75
N TYR A 105 6.64 8.23 21.79
CA TYR A 105 5.94 7.76 22.98
C TYR A 105 6.71 6.56 23.56
N TYR A 106 6.93 6.57 24.87
CA TYR A 106 7.58 5.49 25.59
C TYR A 106 6.53 4.72 26.39
N LEU A 107 6.19 3.52 25.95
CA LEU A 107 5.07 2.73 26.43
C LEU A 107 5.55 1.55 27.29
N ARG A 108 4.86 1.28 28.40
CA ARG A 108 5.21 0.25 29.38
C ARG A 108 4.47 -1.06 29.08
N TYR A 109 5.20 -2.08 28.64
CA TYR A 109 4.71 -3.45 28.47
C TYR A 109 5.06 -4.26 29.72
N LYS A 110 4.06 -4.77 30.43
CA LYS A 110 4.28 -5.62 31.61
C LYS A 110 4.65 -7.04 31.17
N VAL A 111 5.71 -7.60 31.71
CA VAL A 111 6.07 -9.01 31.50
C VAL A 111 5.09 -9.90 32.25
N GLU A 112 4.45 -10.82 31.54
CA GLU A 112 3.44 -11.72 32.10
C GLU A 112 4.01 -12.54 33.25
N GLY A 113 3.28 -12.63 34.36
CA GLY A 113 3.72 -13.37 35.55
C GLY A 113 4.84 -12.71 36.36
N SER A 114 5.23 -11.47 36.08
CA SER A 114 6.24 -10.74 36.85
C SER A 114 5.90 -9.25 37.03
N ASP A 115 6.63 -8.56 37.91
CA ASP A 115 6.55 -7.11 38.07
C ASP A 115 7.48 -6.34 37.12
N ARG A 116 8.21 -7.05 36.26
CA ARG A 116 9.11 -6.44 35.28
C ARG A 116 8.31 -5.72 34.20
N VAL A 117 8.82 -4.55 33.81
CA VAL A 117 8.29 -3.74 32.71
C VAL A 117 9.36 -3.57 31.65
N ILE A 118 8.96 -3.70 30.39
CA ILE A 118 9.77 -3.34 29.23
C ILE A 118 9.18 -2.07 28.64
N VAL A 119 10.01 -1.04 28.45
CA VAL A 119 9.60 0.20 27.82
C VAL A 119 9.89 0.11 26.32
N VAL A 120 8.95 0.56 25.49
CA VAL A 120 9.05 0.56 24.03
C VAL A 120 8.86 1.98 23.51
N ALA A 121 9.72 2.40 22.58
CA ALA A 121 9.55 3.67 21.88
C ALA A 121 8.73 3.49 20.60
N THR A 122 7.73 4.33 20.36
CA THR A 122 6.97 4.35 19.10
C THR A 122 6.46 5.73 18.75
N THR A 123 6.34 6.04 17.46
CA THR A 123 5.69 7.27 16.96
C THR A 123 4.19 7.08 16.71
N ARG A 124 3.69 5.84 16.79
CA ARG A 124 2.33 5.43 16.44
C ARG A 124 1.65 4.65 17.58
N PRO A 125 1.33 5.29 18.72
CA PRO A 125 0.75 4.61 19.88
C PRO A 125 -0.62 3.99 19.54
N GLU A 126 -1.37 4.53 18.58
CA GLU A 126 -2.64 3.95 18.15
C GLU A 126 -2.51 2.53 17.55
N THR A 127 -1.32 2.19 17.04
CA THR A 127 -1.09 0.88 16.41
C THR A 127 -0.86 -0.25 17.40
N ILE A 128 -0.67 0.04 18.70
CA ILE A 128 -0.50 -1.02 19.72
C ILE A 128 -1.69 -1.99 19.79
N LEU A 129 -2.87 -1.54 19.35
CA LEU A 129 -4.08 -2.36 19.25
C LEU A 129 -3.87 -3.58 18.33
N GLY A 130 -2.94 -3.50 17.39
CA GLY A 130 -2.58 -4.55 16.43
C GLY A 130 -1.29 -5.31 16.77
N ASP A 131 -0.67 -5.05 17.92
CA ASP A 131 0.61 -5.70 18.27
C ASP A 131 0.45 -7.20 18.43
N THR A 132 1.37 -7.96 17.83
CA THR A 132 1.39 -9.43 17.93
C THR A 132 2.69 -10.01 18.45
N ALA A 133 3.73 -9.19 18.60
CA ALA A 133 4.93 -9.52 19.37
C ALA A 133 5.63 -8.26 19.90
N LEU A 134 6.53 -8.48 20.85
CA LEU A 134 7.57 -7.52 21.22
C LEU A 134 8.90 -8.07 20.72
N CYS A 135 9.71 -7.27 20.03
CA CYS A 135 11.03 -7.67 19.59
C CYS A 135 12.11 -6.99 20.44
N VAL A 136 13.09 -7.76 20.90
CA VAL A 136 14.28 -7.24 21.57
C VAL A 136 15.54 -7.73 20.85
N ASN A 137 16.63 -6.99 20.93
CA ASN A 137 17.89 -7.47 20.38
C ASN A 137 18.49 -8.54 21.31
N PRO A 138 18.88 -9.74 20.81
CA PRO A 138 19.48 -10.80 21.63
C PRO A 138 20.81 -10.41 22.28
N ASN A 139 21.54 -9.46 21.68
CA ASN A 139 22.83 -8.97 22.16
C ASN A 139 22.71 -7.83 23.17
N ASP A 140 21.49 -7.35 23.46
CA ASP A 140 21.25 -6.28 24.42
C ASP A 140 21.32 -6.79 25.87
N PRO A 141 22.28 -6.33 26.69
CA PRO A 141 22.44 -6.79 28.07
C PRO A 141 21.22 -6.50 28.95
N ARG A 142 20.37 -5.53 28.59
CA ARG A 142 19.15 -5.17 29.34
C ARG A 142 18.09 -6.26 29.32
N TYR A 143 18.16 -7.20 28.37
CA TYR A 143 17.11 -8.20 28.11
C TYR A 143 17.61 -9.65 28.23
N GLN A 144 18.88 -9.88 28.60
CA GLN A 144 19.49 -11.21 28.67
C GLN A 144 18.86 -12.14 29.71
N ASP A 145 18.31 -11.58 30.78
CA ASP A 145 17.65 -12.30 31.86
C ASP A 145 16.16 -12.58 31.58
N LEU A 146 15.62 -12.13 30.44
CA LEU A 146 14.26 -12.50 30.03
C LEU A 146 14.22 -13.99 29.63
N PRO A 147 13.24 -14.77 30.15
CA PRO A 147 13.01 -16.14 29.70
C PRO A 147 12.83 -16.25 28.18
N ALA A 148 13.23 -17.38 27.60
CA ALA A 148 13.12 -17.59 26.16
C ALA A 148 11.66 -17.53 25.66
N ASP A 149 10.74 -18.03 26.47
CA ASP A 149 9.28 -18.05 26.28
C ASP A 149 8.57 -16.83 26.90
N ALA A 150 9.31 -15.77 27.25
CA ALA A 150 8.75 -14.58 27.85
C ALA A 150 7.61 -13.99 27.01
N ARG A 151 6.58 -13.53 27.71
CA ARG A 151 5.42 -12.86 27.14
C ARG A 151 5.21 -11.52 27.80
N VAL A 152 4.62 -10.59 27.07
CA VAL A 152 4.24 -9.28 27.60
C VAL A 152 2.77 -8.99 27.34
N ILE A 153 2.20 -8.13 28.16
CA ILE A 153 0.82 -7.67 28.03
C ILE A 153 0.80 -6.37 27.24
N VAL A 154 0.05 -6.37 26.13
CA VAL A 154 -0.18 -5.19 25.31
C VAL A 154 -0.89 -4.10 26.13
N PRO A 155 -0.35 -2.87 26.22
CA PRO A 155 -0.96 -1.77 26.97
C PRO A 155 -2.39 -1.50 26.52
N LEU A 156 -3.29 -1.25 27.47
CA LEU A 156 -4.74 -1.07 27.33
C LEU A 156 -5.53 -2.28 26.79
N VAL A 157 -4.97 -3.01 25.82
CA VAL A 157 -5.64 -4.16 25.17
C VAL A 157 -5.69 -5.37 26.09
N GLY A 158 -4.67 -5.58 26.93
CA GLY A 158 -4.60 -6.73 27.83
C GLY A 158 -4.26 -8.06 27.15
N ARG A 159 -3.99 -8.05 25.84
CA ARG A 159 -3.59 -9.23 25.07
C ARG A 159 -2.16 -9.65 25.44
N SER A 160 -1.95 -10.94 25.71
CA SER A 160 -0.63 -11.52 25.95
C SER A 160 0.05 -11.86 24.62
N ILE A 161 1.25 -11.34 24.38
CA ILE A 161 2.03 -11.53 23.13
C ILE A 161 3.46 -12.03 23.43
N PRO A 162 4.07 -12.83 22.55
CA PRO A 162 5.43 -13.32 22.74
C PRO A 162 6.49 -12.21 22.63
N VAL A 163 7.61 -12.39 23.35
CA VAL A 163 8.85 -11.63 23.14
C VAL A 163 9.76 -12.39 22.17
N ILE A 164 9.91 -11.89 20.96
CA ILE A 164 10.84 -12.42 19.95
C ILE A 164 12.21 -11.73 20.06
N ARG A 165 13.25 -12.39 19.54
CA ARG A 165 14.63 -11.89 19.60
C ARG A 165 15.22 -11.79 18.20
N ASP A 166 15.53 -10.58 17.77
CA ASP A 166 16.09 -10.33 16.43
C ASP A 166 17.13 -9.20 16.45
N GLU A 167 18.21 -9.37 15.69
CA GLU A 167 19.27 -8.36 15.54
C GLU A 167 18.82 -7.16 14.69
N TYR A 168 17.66 -7.26 14.02
CA TYR A 168 17.03 -6.14 13.34
C TYR A 168 16.76 -4.95 14.27
N VAL A 169 16.48 -5.20 15.56
CA VAL A 169 16.22 -4.13 16.53
C VAL A 169 17.54 -3.48 16.92
N ASP A 170 17.66 -2.18 16.67
CA ASP A 170 18.83 -1.41 17.08
C ASP A 170 18.86 -1.23 18.60
N ILE A 171 20.00 -1.59 19.22
CA ILE A 171 20.25 -1.46 20.67
C ILE A 171 20.30 0.01 21.08
N GLU A 172 20.83 0.88 20.22
CA GLU A 172 21.02 2.31 20.51
C GLU A 172 19.74 3.12 20.32
N PHE A 173 18.82 2.65 19.48
CA PHE A 173 17.57 3.36 19.23
C PHE A 173 16.52 3.13 20.32
N GLY A 174 16.04 4.23 20.90
CA GLY A 174 14.98 4.22 21.91
C GLY A 174 15.36 3.40 23.14
N THR A 175 14.79 2.21 23.28
CA THR A 175 15.00 1.33 24.43
C THR A 175 15.69 0.01 24.08
N GLY A 176 15.99 -0.26 22.80
CA GLY A 176 16.42 -1.59 22.34
C GLY A 176 15.29 -2.64 22.30
N ALA A 177 14.03 -2.19 22.48
CA ALA A 177 12.82 -2.98 22.31
C ALA A 177 11.87 -2.29 21.33
N LEU A 178 11.27 -3.08 20.45
CA LEU A 178 10.38 -2.66 19.37
C LEU A 178 9.05 -3.40 19.48
N LYS A 179 7.93 -2.67 19.42
CA LYS A 179 6.62 -3.31 19.23
C LYS A 179 6.48 -3.82 17.80
N VAL A 180 5.89 -4.99 17.60
CA VAL A 180 5.73 -5.61 16.28
C VAL A 180 4.25 -5.66 15.90
N THR A 181 3.92 -4.96 14.81
CA THR A 181 2.57 -4.74 14.27
C THR A 181 2.51 -5.12 12.78
N PRO A 182 2.46 -6.41 12.44
CA PRO A 182 2.69 -6.88 11.07
C PRO A 182 1.75 -6.27 10.01
N ALA A 183 0.55 -5.83 10.38
CA ALA A 183 -0.41 -5.26 9.43
C ALA A 183 -0.13 -3.81 9.03
N HIS A 184 0.72 -3.07 9.77
CA HIS A 184 0.80 -1.60 9.72
C HIS A 184 2.21 -1.03 9.52
N ASP A 185 3.23 -1.90 9.41
CA ASP A 185 4.61 -1.51 9.10
C ASP A 185 5.30 -2.61 8.27
N VAL A 186 6.10 -2.21 7.28
CA VAL A 186 6.76 -3.14 6.34
C VAL A 186 7.77 -4.03 7.07
N ASN A 187 8.53 -3.48 8.02
CA ASN A 187 9.55 -4.24 8.73
C ASN A 187 8.92 -5.17 9.77
N ASP A 188 7.89 -4.68 10.47
CA ASP A 188 7.10 -5.52 11.38
C ASP A 188 6.45 -6.69 10.64
N TYR A 189 6.00 -6.48 9.40
CA TYR A 189 5.48 -7.56 8.56
C TYR A 189 6.54 -8.62 8.25
N MET A 190 7.77 -8.20 7.93
CA MET A 190 8.87 -9.13 7.67
C MET A 190 9.24 -9.94 8.91
N LEU A 191 9.21 -9.33 10.10
CA LEU A 191 9.35 -10.04 11.37
C LEU A 191 8.17 -10.99 11.60
N GLY A 192 6.96 -10.56 11.29
CA GLY A 192 5.74 -11.38 11.36
C GLY A 192 5.87 -12.66 10.54
N GLU A 193 6.30 -12.55 9.29
CA GLU A 193 6.54 -13.70 8.41
C GLU A 193 7.68 -14.59 8.94
N LYS A 194 8.79 -13.99 9.39
CA LYS A 194 9.96 -14.72 9.89
C LYS A 194 9.65 -15.57 11.13
N TYR A 195 8.82 -15.05 12.04
CA TYR A 195 8.50 -15.69 13.32
C TYR A 195 7.10 -16.32 13.35
N GLY A 196 6.36 -16.31 12.25
CA GLY A 196 5.02 -16.88 12.16
C GLY A 196 4.00 -16.18 13.06
N LEU A 197 4.07 -14.86 13.17
CA LEU A 197 3.17 -14.06 14.01
C LEU A 197 1.82 -13.85 13.33
N GLU A 198 0.77 -13.76 14.15
CA GLU A 198 -0.54 -13.32 13.69
C GLU A 198 -0.47 -11.90 13.13
N THR A 199 -1.33 -11.61 12.16
CA THR A 199 -1.44 -10.27 11.57
C THR A 199 -2.82 -9.69 11.82
N ILE A 200 -2.87 -8.63 12.64
CA ILE A 200 -4.11 -7.98 13.06
C ILE A 200 -4.23 -6.61 12.39
N ASP A 201 -5.03 -6.53 11.33
CA ASP A 201 -5.42 -5.25 10.72
C ASP A 201 -6.43 -4.54 11.64
N ILE A 202 -6.12 -3.31 12.06
CA ILE A 202 -6.93 -2.49 12.96
C ILE A 202 -7.65 -1.36 12.24
N PHE A 203 -7.34 -1.10 10.97
CA PHE A 203 -7.90 0.02 10.23
C PHE A 203 -8.90 -0.44 9.16
N ASN A 204 -9.97 0.32 9.01
CA ASN A 204 -10.81 0.31 7.82
C ASN A 204 -10.09 1.01 6.66
N ASP A 205 -10.59 0.82 5.45
CA ASP A 205 -10.02 1.42 4.23
C ASP A 205 -10.04 2.96 4.24
N ASN A 206 -10.88 3.59 5.06
CA ASN A 206 -10.92 5.04 5.25
C ASN A 206 -9.97 5.56 6.34
N GLY A 207 -9.17 4.69 6.98
CA GLY A 207 -8.24 5.05 8.05
C GLY A 207 -8.86 5.20 9.45
N THR A 208 -10.13 4.81 9.61
CA THR A 208 -10.77 4.70 10.94
C THR A 208 -10.50 3.34 11.57
N ILE A 209 -10.61 3.23 12.90
CA ILE A 209 -10.45 1.94 13.59
C ILE A 209 -11.63 1.00 13.29
N ASN A 210 -11.32 -0.26 12.98
CA ASN A 210 -12.31 -1.31 12.72
C ASN A 210 -12.83 -1.96 14.01
N ASP A 211 -13.79 -2.86 13.88
CA ASP A 211 -14.45 -3.54 15.01
C ASP A 211 -13.64 -4.69 15.62
N LYS A 212 -12.53 -5.12 15.00
CA LYS A 212 -11.74 -6.29 15.42
C LYS A 212 -10.99 -6.08 16.74
N VAL A 213 -10.71 -4.82 17.09
CA VAL A 213 -9.93 -4.47 18.30
C VAL A 213 -10.80 -3.98 19.46
N GLY A 214 -12.11 -3.80 19.24
CA GLY A 214 -13.10 -3.42 20.25
C GLY A 214 -12.99 -2.00 20.81
N MET A 215 -11.80 -1.39 20.82
CA MET A 215 -11.55 -0.03 21.29
C MET A 215 -11.54 0.98 20.14
N TYR A 216 -12.04 2.19 20.39
CA TYR A 216 -12.01 3.34 19.46
C TYR A 216 -12.70 3.11 18.10
N VAL A 217 -13.58 2.12 18.00
CA VAL A 217 -14.25 1.72 16.74
C VAL A 217 -14.91 2.93 16.06
N GLY A 218 -14.56 3.15 14.79
CA GLY A 218 -15.08 4.23 13.95
C GLY A 218 -14.38 5.59 14.13
N GLU A 219 -13.45 5.74 15.08
CA GLU A 219 -12.65 6.96 15.25
C GLU A 219 -11.49 7.02 14.23
N ASP A 220 -11.15 8.22 13.74
CA ASP A 220 -9.99 8.41 12.85
C ASP A 220 -8.68 8.17 13.60
N ARG A 221 -7.70 7.54 12.92
CA ARG A 221 -6.39 7.19 13.50
C ARG A 221 -5.65 8.34 14.19
N PHE A 222 -5.77 9.58 13.69
CA PHE A 222 -5.11 10.73 14.32
C PHE A 222 -5.86 11.22 15.55
N ASP A 223 -7.18 11.07 15.58
CA ASP A 223 -8.00 11.34 16.76
C ASP A 223 -7.69 10.31 17.85
N VAL A 224 -7.62 9.04 17.46
CA VAL A 224 -7.21 7.94 18.35
C VAL A 224 -5.80 8.17 18.88
N ARG A 225 -4.84 8.59 18.04
CA ARG A 225 -3.48 8.90 18.48
C ARG A 225 -3.44 9.94 19.61
N ARG A 226 -4.30 10.96 19.55
CA ARG A 226 -4.39 11.99 20.60
C ARG A 226 -5.09 11.46 21.85
N LYS A 227 -6.14 10.65 21.67
CA LYS A 227 -6.94 10.10 22.78
C LYS A 227 -6.18 9.03 23.56
N ILE A 228 -5.54 8.11 22.85
CA ILE A 228 -4.80 6.98 23.44
C ILE A 228 -3.60 7.45 24.27
N GLU A 229 -2.99 8.60 23.95
CA GLU A 229 -1.97 9.23 24.80
C GLU A 229 -2.51 9.49 26.21
N GLY A 230 -3.70 10.08 26.32
CA GLY A 230 -4.35 10.37 27.59
C GLY A 230 -4.77 9.10 28.33
N ASP A 231 -5.31 8.11 27.61
CA ASP A 231 -5.74 6.84 28.20
C ASP A 231 -4.54 6.04 28.74
N LEU A 232 -3.42 6.01 28.01
CA LEU A 232 -2.16 5.39 28.46
C LEU A 232 -1.60 6.10 29.69
N ALA A 233 -1.65 7.43 29.73
CA ALA A 233 -1.19 8.22 30.88
C ALA A 233 -2.06 7.96 32.13
N ALA A 234 -3.38 7.97 31.97
CA ALA A 234 -4.33 7.71 33.06
C ALA A 234 -4.18 6.29 33.64
N ALA A 235 -3.82 5.32 32.79
CA ALA A 235 -3.52 3.96 33.20
C ALA A 235 -2.10 3.75 33.77
N GLY A 236 -1.25 4.79 33.78
CA GLY A 236 0.16 4.68 34.20
C GLY A 236 1.02 3.83 33.26
N LEU A 237 0.60 3.67 32.00
CA LEU A 237 1.25 2.87 30.97
C LEU A 237 2.12 3.71 30.02
N LEU A 238 2.03 5.04 30.09
CA LEU A 238 2.92 5.98 29.41
C LEU A 238 4.07 6.37 30.34
N GLU A 239 5.31 6.04 29.97
CA GLU A 239 6.52 6.42 30.72
C GLU A 239 6.86 7.90 30.52
N LYS A 240 6.95 8.33 29.25
CA LYS A 240 7.23 9.70 28.84
C LYS A 240 6.89 9.92 27.36
N THR A 241 6.89 11.18 26.95
CA THR A 241 6.86 11.59 25.54
C THR A 241 8.01 12.53 25.25
N GLU A 242 8.59 12.42 24.06
CA GLU A 242 9.66 13.31 23.59
C GLU A 242 9.29 13.90 22.23
N GLU A 243 9.76 15.11 21.93
CA GLU A 243 9.63 15.68 20.59
C GLU A 243 10.49 14.85 19.63
N TYR A 244 9.92 14.49 18.49
CA TYR A 244 10.61 13.67 17.50
C TYR A 244 10.20 14.06 16.10
N THR A 245 11.19 14.35 15.27
CA THR A 245 11.00 14.67 13.86
C THR A 245 11.20 13.41 13.03
N ASN A 246 10.21 13.05 12.22
CA ASN A 246 10.29 11.93 11.30
C ASN A 246 9.86 12.32 9.89
N ASN A 247 10.16 11.46 8.92
CA ASN A 247 9.65 11.60 7.56
C ASN A 247 8.37 10.77 7.41
N VAL A 248 7.26 11.43 7.07
CA VAL A 248 5.96 10.80 6.84
C VAL A 248 5.65 10.84 5.35
N GLY A 249 5.18 9.72 4.81
CA GLY A 249 4.73 9.65 3.42
C GLY A 249 3.34 10.26 3.26
N TYR A 250 3.16 11.09 2.23
CA TYR A 250 1.88 11.67 1.87
C TYR A 250 1.52 11.30 0.42
N SER A 251 0.24 11.06 0.17
CA SER A 251 -0.28 10.87 -1.19
C SER A 251 0.01 12.13 -2.02
N GLU A 252 0.66 11.99 -3.18
CA GLU A 252 0.86 13.09 -4.13
C GLU A 252 -0.49 13.71 -4.55
N ARG A 253 -1.54 12.87 -4.63
CA ARG A 253 -2.84 13.23 -5.17
C ARG A 253 -3.75 13.92 -4.17
N THR A 254 -3.91 13.34 -2.98
CA THR A 254 -4.85 13.84 -1.96
C THR A 254 -4.15 14.65 -0.88
N GLY A 255 -2.84 14.51 -0.74
CA GLY A 255 -2.05 15.19 0.29
C GLY A 255 -2.25 14.64 1.69
N VAL A 256 -2.99 13.54 1.88
CA VAL A 256 -3.13 12.89 3.20
C VAL A 256 -1.97 11.96 3.47
N ALA A 257 -1.64 11.74 4.75
CA ALA A 257 -0.65 10.77 5.16
C ALA A 257 -1.11 9.36 4.76
N ILE A 258 -0.23 8.59 4.13
CA ILE A 258 -0.52 7.22 3.70
C ILE A 258 -0.54 6.26 4.88
N GLU A 259 -1.20 5.12 4.70
CA GLU A 259 -1.13 4.00 5.63
C GLU A 259 -0.45 2.81 4.96
N PRO A 260 0.56 2.17 5.59
CA PRO A 260 0.98 0.84 5.19
C PRO A 260 -0.19 -0.12 5.46
N LYS A 261 -0.63 -0.83 4.42
CA LYS A 261 -1.72 -1.82 4.53
C LYS A 261 -1.36 -3.08 3.78
N LEU A 262 -1.65 -4.25 4.38
CA LEU A 262 -1.60 -5.51 3.64
C LEU A 262 -2.77 -5.59 2.68
N SER A 263 -2.45 -5.74 1.40
CA SER A 263 -3.46 -5.82 0.36
C SER A 263 -3.08 -6.83 -0.71
N MET A 264 -4.08 -7.58 -1.17
CA MET A 264 -3.94 -8.46 -2.33
C MET A 264 -4.00 -7.61 -3.59
N GLN A 265 -2.86 -7.42 -4.25
CA GLN A 265 -2.72 -6.55 -5.42
C GLN A 265 -2.02 -7.28 -6.56
N TRP A 266 -2.07 -6.67 -7.75
CA TRP A 266 -1.33 -7.09 -8.92
C TRP A 266 0.02 -6.38 -8.96
N PHE A 267 1.08 -7.16 -9.16
CA PHE A 267 2.46 -6.68 -9.19
C PHE A 267 3.14 -7.08 -10.49
N LEU A 268 3.97 -6.17 -11.00
CA LEU A 268 4.90 -6.44 -12.08
C LEU A 268 6.30 -6.68 -11.51
N SER A 269 6.88 -7.84 -11.81
CA SER A 269 8.25 -8.17 -11.42
C SER A 269 9.25 -7.30 -12.19
N MET A 270 9.92 -6.39 -11.49
CA MET A 270 10.73 -5.36 -12.14
C MET A 270 12.18 -5.77 -12.36
N LYS A 271 12.72 -6.70 -11.56
CA LYS A 271 14.15 -7.05 -11.57
C LYS A 271 14.68 -7.35 -12.98
N GLU A 272 14.04 -8.28 -13.68
CA GLU A 272 14.47 -8.66 -15.04
C GLU A 272 14.07 -7.64 -16.12
N LEU A 273 13.01 -6.84 -15.88
CA LEU A 273 12.59 -5.79 -16.82
C LEU A 273 13.49 -4.55 -16.73
N ALA A 274 14.12 -4.32 -15.58
CA ALA A 274 14.99 -3.20 -15.33
C ALA A 274 16.35 -3.33 -16.03
N GLU A 275 16.88 -4.56 -16.13
CA GLU A 275 18.18 -4.85 -16.72
C GLU A 275 18.35 -4.32 -18.16
N PRO A 276 17.48 -4.64 -19.14
CA PRO A 276 17.68 -4.17 -20.51
C PRO A 276 17.57 -2.64 -20.65
N ALA A 277 16.69 -2.00 -19.87
CA ALA A 277 16.52 -0.56 -19.87
C ALA A 277 17.73 0.16 -19.24
N THR A 278 18.27 -0.39 -18.15
CA THR A 278 19.51 0.08 -17.51
C THR A 278 20.69 -0.04 -18.46
N LYS A 279 20.83 -1.20 -19.12
CA LYS A 279 21.89 -1.45 -20.09
C LYS A 279 21.85 -0.45 -21.25
N ALA A 280 20.68 -0.20 -21.84
CA ALA A 280 20.53 0.74 -22.94
C ALA A 280 20.98 2.17 -22.61
N VAL A 281 20.74 2.62 -21.37
CA VAL A 281 21.22 3.92 -20.90
C VAL A 281 22.72 3.89 -20.57
N MET A 282 23.20 2.84 -19.91
CA MET A 282 24.60 2.73 -19.50
C MET A 282 25.55 2.62 -20.69
N GLU A 283 25.12 1.95 -21.76
CA GLU A 283 25.83 1.79 -23.04
C GLU A 283 25.58 2.92 -24.05
N ASP A 284 24.95 4.03 -23.62
CA ASP A 284 24.70 5.24 -24.43
C ASP A 284 23.84 5.03 -25.70
N ALA A 285 23.09 3.92 -25.76
CA ALA A 285 22.04 3.72 -26.76
C ALA A 285 20.87 4.71 -26.53
N ILE A 286 20.63 5.07 -25.26
CA ILE A 286 19.77 6.18 -24.85
C ILE A 286 20.65 7.21 -24.13
N ARG A 287 20.54 8.49 -24.52
CA ARG A 287 21.32 9.59 -23.94
C ARG A 287 20.42 10.58 -23.19
N PHE A 288 20.76 10.88 -21.94
CA PHE A 288 20.04 11.86 -21.15
C PHE A 288 20.61 13.26 -21.32
N VAL A 289 19.73 14.27 -21.38
CA VAL A 289 20.13 15.68 -21.39
C VAL A 289 19.47 16.39 -20.19
N PRO A 290 20.25 16.88 -19.21
CA PRO A 290 21.72 16.77 -19.07
C PRO A 290 22.21 15.38 -18.66
N GLU A 291 23.47 15.07 -19.00
CA GLU A 291 24.12 13.76 -18.77
C GLU A 291 24.08 13.29 -17.31
N LYS A 292 24.09 14.23 -16.35
CA LYS A 292 24.04 13.91 -14.91
C LYS A 292 22.86 13.00 -14.52
N TYR A 293 21.76 13.04 -15.26
CA TYR A 293 20.58 12.20 -14.99
C TYR A 293 20.85 10.71 -15.24
N LYS A 294 21.90 10.34 -15.98
CA LYS A 294 22.35 8.96 -16.14
C LYS A 294 22.63 8.28 -14.78
N ASN A 295 23.26 9.00 -13.86
CA ASN A 295 23.54 8.50 -12.51
C ASN A 295 22.26 8.34 -11.67
N THR A 296 21.34 9.31 -11.76
CA THR A 296 20.04 9.24 -11.08
C THR A 296 19.22 8.06 -11.60
N TYR A 297 19.16 7.87 -12.92
CA TYR A 297 18.47 6.75 -13.54
C TYR A 297 19.08 5.41 -13.14
N ARG A 298 20.41 5.28 -13.18
CA ARG A 298 21.11 4.07 -12.75
C ARG A 298 20.76 3.72 -11.30
N TYR A 299 20.87 4.68 -10.39
CA TYR A 299 20.54 4.48 -8.99
C TYR A 299 19.07 4.04 -8.81
N TRP A 300 18.14 4.66 -9.54
CA TRP A 300 16.73 4.28 -9.50
C TRP A 300 16.50 2.84 -9.97
N MET A 301 17.06 2.47 -11.13
CA MET A 301 16.89 1.13 -11.71
C MET A 301 17.56 0.02 -10.90
N GLU A 302 18.70 0.29 -10.26
CA GLU A 302 19.40 -0.67 -9.40
C GLU A 302 18.63 -0.97 -8.10
N ASN A 303 17.78 -0.05 -7.63
CA ASN A 303 17.02 -0.16 -6.38
C ASN A 303 15.52 -0.38 -6.59
N ILE A 304 15.09 -0.64 -7.83
CA ILE A 304 13.68 -0.75 -8.17
C ILE A 304 13.05 -1.98 -7.51
N LYS A 305 11.84 -1.80 -6.99
CA LYS A 305 11.01 -2.87 -6.42
C LYS A 305 9.94 -3.30 -7.41
N ASP A 306 9.31 -4.45 -7.16
CA ASP A 306 8.16 -4.87 -7.96
C ASP A 306 7.04 -3.82 -7.90
N TRP A 307 6.51 -3.46 -9.07
CA TRP A 307 5.59 -2.35 -9.20
C TRP A 307 4.15 -2.80 -8.95
N CYS A 308 3.47 -2.17 -7.99
CA CYS A 308 2.03 -2.34 -7.79
C CYS A 308 1.27 -1.69 -8.96
N ILE A 309 0.61 -2.50 -9.80
CA ILE A 309 -0.05 -2.07 -11.04
C ILE A 309 -1.59 -2.05 -10.96
N SER A 310 -2.18 -2.46 -9.85
CA SER A 310 -3.63 -2.36 -9.63
C SER A 310 -4.01 -1.16 -8.77
N ARG A 311 -5.17 -0.56 -9.06
CA ARG A 311 -5.74 0.57 -8.31
C ARG A 311 -7.23 0.35 -8.07
N GLN A 312 -7.71 0.71 -6.87
CA GLN A 312 -9.13 0.64 -6.48
C GLN A 312 -9.88 1.91 -6.94
N LEU A 313 -9.64 2.30 -8.19
CA LEU A 313 -10.22 3.49 -8.81
C LEU A 313 -11.27 3.10 -9.84
N TRP A 314 -12.20 4.01 -10.10
CA TRP A 314 -13.22 3.80 -11.13
C TRP A 314 -12.76 4.24 -12.52
N TRP A 315 -11.73 5.10 -12.60
CA TRP A 315 -11.20 5.64 -13.86
C TRP A 315 -9.85 5.01 -14.20
N GLY A 316 -9.83 4.23 -15.27
CA GLY A 316 -8.67 3.51 -15.79
C GLY A 316 -9.12 2.32 -16.64
N GLN A 317 -8.17 1.63 -17.28
CA GLN A 317 -8.43 0.39 -17.99
C GLN A 317 -8.66 -0.73 -16.96
N ARG A 318 -9.81 -1.41 -16.99
CA ARG A 318 -10.04 -2.53 -16.05
C ARG A 318 -9.03 -3.64 -16.28
N ILE A 319 -8.53 -4.22 -15.19
CA ILE A 319 -7.63 -5.36 -15.27
C ILE A 319 -8.32 -6.53 -15.99
N PRO A 320 -7.67 -7.16 -16.99
CA PRO A 320 -8.25 -8.25 -17.78
C PRO A 320 -8.22 -9.60 -17.04
N ALA A 321 -8.48 -9.61 -15.74
CA ALA A 321 -8.58 -10.81 -14.91
C ALA A 321 -10.03 -11.13 -14.57
N TRP A 322 -10.40 -12.40 -14.62
CA TRP A 322 -11.78 -12.88 -14.51
C TRP A 322 -11.85 -14.00 -13.47
N TYR A 323 -12.58 -13.75 -12.39
CA TYR A 323 -12.75 -14.68 -11.27
C TYR A 323 -13.80 -15.73 -11.58
N LEU A 324 -13.50 -16.97 -11.21
CA LEU A 324 -14.38 -18.12 -11.37
C LEU A 324 -15.22 -18.35 -10.10
N PRO A 325 -16.43 -18.93 -10.19
CA PRO A 325 -17.30 -19.19 -9.03
C PRO A 325 -16.67 -20.10 -7.96
N LYS A 326 -15.87 -21.09 -8.40
CA LYS A 326 -15.23 -22.07 -7.52
C LYS A 326 -13.84 -21.62 -7.01
N GLY A 327 -13.50 -20.35 -7.20
CA GLY A 327 -12.21 -19.77 -6.83
C GLY A 327 -11.18 -19.81 -7.96
N GLY A 328 -10.16 -18.96 -7.82
CA GLY A 328 -9.17 -18.71 -8.87
C GLY A 328 -9.66 -17.73 -9.94
N PHE A 329 -8.80 -17.48 -10.93
CA PHE A 329 -9.06 -16.54 -12.01
C PHE A 329 -8.37 -16.97 -13.30
N VAL A 330 -8.79 -16.39 -14.42
CA VAL A 330 -8.09 -16.42 -15.72
C VAL A 330 -7.81 -15.00 -16.19
N VAL A 331 -6.78 -14.83 -17.02
CA VAL A 331 -6.42 -13.53 -17.61
C VAL A 331 -6.66 -13.57 -19.11
N ALA A 332 -7.48 -12.65 -19.61
CA ALA A 332 -7.84 -12.56 -21.02
C ALA A 332 -8.35 -11.14 -21.38
N PRO A 333 -7.96 -10.62 -22.56
CA PRO A 333 -8.28 -9.26 -22.97
C PRO A 333 -9.77 -9.05 -23.28
N THR A 334 -10.50 -10.12 -23.62
CA THR A 334 -11.92 -10.08 -23.96
C THR A 334 -12.74 -11.03 -23.08
N PRO A 335 -14.04 -10.72 -22.86
CA PRO A 335 -14.96 -11.62 -22.14
C PRO A 335 -15.05 -13.02 -22.76
N GLU A 336 -15.03 -13.11 -24.09
CA GLU A 336 -15.16 -14.36 -24.84
C GLU A 336 -13.92 -15.24 -24.65
N GLU A 337 -12.72 -14.67 -24.74
CA GLU A 337 -11.47 -15.38 -24.47
C GLU A 337 -11.37 -15.79 -22.99
N ALA A 338 -11.86 -14.95 -22.07
CA ALA A 338 -11.92 -15.28 -20.66
C ALA A 338 -12.80 -16.50 -20.42
N LEU A 339 -13.97 -16.57 -21.04
CA LEU A 339 -14.88 -17.70 -20.94
C LEU A 339 -14.25 -18.99 -21.45
N ALA A 340 -13.59 -18.94 -22.62
CA ALA A 340 -12.89 -20.09 -23.17
C ALA A 340 -11.78 -20.59 -22.23
N LYS A 341 -10.94 -19.69 -21.70
CA LYS A 341 -9.90 -20.05 -20.72
C LYS A 341 -10.50 -20.58 -19.42
N ALA A 342 -11.63 -20.01 -18.95
CA ALA A 342 -12.28 -20.44 -17.72
C ALA A 342 -12.87 -21.86 -17.83
N ARG A 343 -13.54 -22.19 -18.94
CA ARG A 343 -14.06 -23.54 -19.22
C ARG A 343 -12.94 -24.57 -19.24
N ALA A 344 -11.85 -24.26 -19.96
CA ALA A 344 -10.67 -25.13 -20.01
C ALA A 344 -10.02 -25.33 -18.63
N LYS A 345 -9.91 -24.27 -17.83
CA LYS A 345 -9.31 -24.32 -16.48
C LYS A 345 -10.19 -25.07 -15.47
N ALA A 346 -11.51 -24.90 -15.55
CA ALA A 346 -12.46 -25.51 -14.63
C ALA A 346 -12.87 -26.94 -15.04
N GLY A 347 -12.64 -27.32 -16.30
CA GLY A 347 -13.20 -28.55 -16.88
C GLY A 347 -14.73 -28.53 -16.94
N ASP A 348 -15.34 -27.36 -17.10
CA ASP A 348 -16.79 -27.14 -17.00
C ASP A 348 -17.30 -26.30 -18.17
N GLU A 349 -17.80 -26.97 -19.21
CA GLU A 349 -18.37 -26.35 -20.41
C GLU A 349 -19.69 -25.61 -20.14
N SER A 350 -20.34 -25.84 -19.00
CA SER A 350 -21.62 -25.20 -18.66
C SER A 350 -21.45 -23.74 -18.24
N LEU A 351 -20.23 -23.32 -17.87
CA LEU A 351 -19.92 -21.95 -17.47
C LEU A 351 -20.40 -20.94 -18.53
N GLN A 352 -21.09 -19.92 -18.06
CA GLN A 352 -21.55 -18.77 -18.83
C GLN A 352 -20.71 -17.54 -18.46
N LEU A 353 -20.74 -16.53 -19.33
CA LEU A 353 -20.05 -15.27 -19.04
C LEU A 353 -20.56 -14.59 -17.76
N SER A 354 -21.86 -14.74 -17.45
CA SER A 354 -22.49 -14.23 -16.23
C SER A 354 -21.92 -14.85 -14.95
N ASP A 355 -21.29 -16.02 -15.05
CA ASP A 355 -20.66 -16.70 -13.92
C ASP A 355 -19.26 -16.15 -13.62
N LEU A 356 -18.69 -15.38 -14.56
CA LEU A 356 -17.38 -14.77 -14.41
C LEU A 356 -17.52 -13.34 -13.91
N ARG A 357 -16.68 -12.99 -12.93
CA ARG A 357 -16.58 -11.61 -12.43
C ARG A 357 -15.23 -11.03 -12.84
N GLN A 358 -15.23 -10.03 -13.72
CA GLN A 358 -14.00 -9.28 -14.02
C GLN A 358 -13.51 -8.53 -12.78
N ASP A 359 -12.20 -8.45 -12.60
CA ASP A 359 -11.57 -7.63 -11.58
C ASP A 359 -12.05 -6.17 -11.64
N GLU A 360 -12.38 -5.63 -10.47
CA GLU A 360 -12.92 -4.27 -10.35
C GLU A 360 -11.81 -3.22 -10.34
N ASP A 361 -10.59 -3.65 -10.05
CA ASP A 361 -9.39 -2.83 -10.13
C ASP A 361 -9.11 -2.37 -11.57
N VAL A 362 -8.48 -1.20 -11.66
CA VAL A 362 -7.97 -0.59 -12.89
C VAL A 362 -6.45 -0.46 -12.88
#